data_AF-A0A6C0LUM9-F1
#
_entry.id   AF-A0A6C0LUM9-F1
#
_cell.length_a   1.000
_cell.length_b   1.000
_cell.length_c   1.000
_cell.angle_alpha   90.00
_cell.angle_beta   90.00
_cell.angle_gamma   90.00
#
_symmetry.space_group_name_H-M   'P 1'
#
loop_
_entity.id
_entity.type
_entity.pdbx_description
1 polymer ?
#
loop_
_entity_poly.entity_id
_entity_poly.type
_entity_poly.pdbx_seq_one_letter_code
_entity_poly.pdbx_strand_id
1 'polypeptide(L)'
;MSRIIQINEFSFDQMISNPRILIIGKHEFRKTILITEILDYLNAKESRGSLYIFASDSNAQYYSDFQEIKIMHEFNDNKIAEILVENNNKIIIFDGIIDTNFKNNDYFREILLCGQQHRITLIIIAQYISSISKDFRSKFDYIFIFQDNTEKELMQIYDTYRTVSDFEQFYNLFNTIISNCCAAILDKTQYTDDIDKKIFYYGMFDKSNNVLNVSSDSGQLKSELVSVTTFDDCSNHISQNYSSGLNISYFDNNYNLSLSLNMINVNNDSIVKLITEHILSIKKIELEKIKYEKSCLKNKDIN
;
A
#
# COMPACT_ATOMS: atom_id res chain seq x y z
N MET A 1 -32.71 -2.30 -3.52
CA MET A 1 -32.31 -1.87 -2.15
C MET A 1 -30.82 -1.62 -2.20
N SER A 2 -30.37 -0.36 -2.08
CA SER A 2 -28.95 -0.01 -2.08
C SER A 2 -28.30 -0.46 -0.76
N ARG A 3 -27.33 -1.38 -0.81
CA ARG A 3 -26.55 -1.81 0.36
C ARG A 3 -25.35 -0.87 0.52
N ILE A 4 -25.24 -0.21 1.67
CA ILE A 4 -24.03 0.54 2.03
C ILE A 4 -22.93 -0.49 2.33
N ILE A 5 -21.79 -0.38 1.65
CA ILE A 5 -20.64 -1.27 1.85
C ILE A 5 -19.57 -0.46 2.58
N GLN A 6 -19.28 -0.85 3.81
CA GLN A 6 -18.17 -0.30 4.59
C GLN A 6 -16.92 -1.14 4.35
N ILE A 7 -15.84 -0.49 3.91
CA ILE A 7 -14.55 -1.15 3.67
C ILE A 7 -13.68 -0.93 4.90
N ASN A 8 -13.07 -2.00 5.39
CA ASN A 8 -12.27 -1.97 6.60
C ASN A 8 -10.78 -1.83 6.31
N GLU A 9 -10.04 -1.29 7.27
CA GLU A 9 -8.57 -1.33 7.25
C GLU A 9 -8.07 -2.76 7.42
N PHE A 10 -7.03 -3.12 6.67
CA PHE A 10 -6.39 -4.41 6.80
C PHE A 10 -5.49 -4.43 8.04
N SER A 11 -5.79 -5.31 9.00
CA SER A 11 -4.90 -5.58 10.13
C SER A 11 -4.03 -6.79 9.83
N PHE A 12 -2.71 -6.70 10.07
CA PHE A 12 -1.83 -7.86 9.96
C PHE A 12 -2.21 -8.99 10.93
N ASP A 13 -2.88 -8.68 12.05
CA ASP A 13 -3.34 -9.69 13.02
C ASP A 13 -4.31 -10.72 12.42
N GLN A 14 -5.00 -10.38 11.32
CA GLN A 14 -5.90 -11.30 10.63
C GLN A 14 -5.18 -12.21 9.62
N MET A 15 -3.87 -12.03 9.40
CA MET A 15 -3.10 -12.90 8.52
C MET A 15 -3.03 -14.32 9.08
N ILE A 16 -3.31 -15.30 8.22
CA ILE A 16 -3.03 -16.71 8.54
C ILE A 16 -1.53 -16.93 8.70
N SER A 17 -1.16 -18.00 9.40
CA SER A 17 0.25 -18.36 9.56
C SER A 17 0.88 -18.85 8.26
N ASN A 18 2.13 -18.45 8.01
CA ASN A 18 2.88 -18.76 6.80
C ASN A 18 2.12 -18.42 5.49
N PRO A 19 1.69 -17.16 5.30
CA PRO A 19 0.84 -16.79 4.17
C PRO A 19 1.62 -16.72 2.85
N ARG A 20 0.88 -16.86 1.73
CA ARG A 20 1.37 -16.55 0.39
C ARG A 20 0.81 -15.20 -0.05
N ILE A 21 1.70 -14.23 -0.16
CA ILE A 21 1.37 -12.83 -0.41
C ILE A 21 1.85 -12.45 -1.81
N LEU A 22 0.96 -11.86 -2.61
CA LEU A 22 1.29 -11.23 -3.88
C LEU A 22 1.17 -9.72 -3.74
N ILE A 23 2.21 -8.99 -4.11
CA ILE A 23 2.24 -7.52 -4.13
C ILE A 23 2.37 -7.05 -5.57
N ILE A 24 1.42 -6.23 -6.03
CA ILE A 24 1.33 -5.72 -7.40
C ILE A 24 1.40 -4.19 -7.40
N GLY A 25 2.33 -3.62 -8.16
CA GLY A 25 2.43 -2.17 -8.39
C GLY A 25 3.61 -1.84 -9.31
N LYS A 26 3.74 -0.62 -9.83
CA LYS A 26 4.84 -0.29 -10.76
C LYS A 26 5.99 0.41 -10.04
N HIS A 27 5.66 1.33 -9.14
CA HIS A 27 6.66 2.05 -8.37
C HIS A 27 7.09 1.28 -7.12
N GLU A 28 8.40 1.21 -6.87
CA GLU A 28 9.00 0.29 -5.90
C GLU A 28 8.94 0.82 -4.45
N PHE A 29 9.03 2.14 -4.26
CA PHE A 29 9.22 2.75 -2.94
C PHE A 29 8.17 2.36 -1.88
N ARG A 30 6.88 2.36 -2.25
CA ARG A 30 5.81 2.05 -1.29
C ARG A 30 5.66 0.55 -1.02
N LYS A 31 6.17 -0.30 -1.91
CA LYS A 31 6.15 -1.76 -1.72
C LYS A 31 7.20 -2.17 -0.69
N THR A 32 8.40 -1.59 -0.75
CA THR A 32 9.47 -1.87 0.22
C THR A 32 9.01 -1.54 1.64
N ILE A 33 8.32 -0.41 1.84
CA ILE A 33 7.75 -0.05 3.16
C ILE A 33 6.77 -1.14 3.64
N LEU A 34 5.83 -1.55 2.78
CA LEU A 34 4.88 -2.63 3.11
C LEU A 34 5.61 -3.94 3.45
N ILE A 35 6.67 -4.30 2.71
CA ILE A 35 7.46 -5.49 2.98
C ILE A 35 8.14 -5.37 4.35
N THR A 36 8.73 -4.22 4.68
CA THR A 36 9.33 -3.98 5.99
C THR A 36 8.32 -4.16 7.11
N GLU A 37 7.12 -3.58 6.98
CA GLU A 37 6.08 -3.71 7.99
C GLU A 37 5.56 -5.14 8.13
N ILE A 38 5.38 -5.87 7.02
CA ILE A 38 5.01 -7.29 7.04
C ILE A 38 6.11 -8.10 7.74
N LEU A 39 7.38 -7.87 7.40
CA LEU A 39 8.50 -8.56 8.01
C LEU A 39 8.52 -8.29 9.52
N ASP A 40 8.45 -7.03 9.96
CA ASP A 40 8.44 -6.67 11.38
C ASP A 40 7.29 -7.33 12.14
N TYR A 41 6.09 -7.36 11.55
CA TYR A 41 4.95 -8.09 12.11
C TYR A 41 5.23 -9.60 12.26
N LEU A 42 5.68 -10.26 11.18
CA LEU A 42 5.97 -11.71 11.20
C LEU A 42 7.09 -12.04 12.19
N ASN A 43 8.08 -11.17 12.31
CA ASN A 43 9.19 -11.30 13.24
C ASN A 43 8.72 -11.24 14.71
N ALA A 44 7.74 -10.40 15.00
CA ALA A 44 7.14 -10.31 16.33
C ALA A 44 6.21 -11.49 16.65
N LYS A 45 5.47 -12.01 15.66
CA LYS A 45 4.41 -13.02 15.85
C LYS A 45 4.88 -14.46 15.73
N GLU A 46 5.72 -14.79 14.75
CA GLU A 46 5.99 -16.18 14.37
C GLU A 46 7.36 -16.71 14.83
N SER A 47 8.11 -15.93 15.62
CA SER A 47 9.53 -16.13 15.93
C SER A 47 10.39 -16.15 14.66
N ARG A 48 11.32 -15.20 14.55
CA ARG A 48 12.16 -14.97 13.36
C ARG A 48 12.73 -16.29 12.80
N GLY A 49 12.25 -16.65 11.63
CA GLY A 49 12.77 -17.71 10.80
C GLY A 49 13.98 -17.28 9.96
N SER A 50 14.44 -18.15 9.06
CA SER A 50 15.42 -17.76 8.04
C SER A 50 14.77 -16.83 7.01
N LEU A 51 15.39 -15.69 6.67
CA LEU A 51 14.93 -14.77 5.63
C LEU A 51 15.77 -14.91 4.34
N TYR A 52 15.09 -15.24 3.25
CA TYR A 52 15.65 -15.44 1.92
C TYR A 52 15.05 -14.43 0.94
N ILE A 53 15.90 -13.68 0.26
CA ILE A 53 15.46 -12.70 -0.74
C ILE A 53 16.10 -13.05 -2.07
N PHE A 54 15.25 -13.34 -3.05
CA PHE A 54 15.61 -13.53 -4.45
C PHE A 54 15.26 -12.23 -5.17
N ALA A 55 16.25 -11.37 -5.40
CA ALA A 55 16.05 -10.06 -6.01
C ALA A 55 17.09 -9.75 -7.09
N SER A 56 16.70 -9.05 -8.17
CA SER A 56 17.68 -8.53 -9.14
C SER A 56 18.68 -7.58 -8.46
N ASP A 57 19.84 -7.34 -9.07
CA ASP A 57 20.84 -6.40 -8.53
C ASP A 57 20.26 -5.02 -8.18
N SER A 58 19.36 -4.52 -9.02
CA SER A 58 18.67 -3.25 -8.81
C SER A 58 17.75 -3.25 -7.59
N ASN A 59 17.17 -4.40 -7.23
CA ASN A 59 16.17 -4.51 -6.17
C ASN A 59 16.80 -4.98 -4.86
N ALA A 60 17.90 -5.73 -4.93
CA ALA A 60 18.68 -6.17 -3.79
C ALA A 60 19.11 -5.01 -2.88
N GLN A 61 19.41 -3.83 -3.45
CA GLN A 61 19.82 -2.65 -2.68
C GLN A 61 18.77 -2.20 -1.65
N TYR A 62 17.48 -2.43 -1.90
CA TYR A 62 16.39 -2.05 -0.98
C TYR A 62 16.37 -2.89 0.30
N TYR A 63 17.08 -4.01 0.30
CA TYR A 63 17.15 -4.93 1.42
C TYR A 63 18.48 -4.86 2.16
N SER A 64 19.39 -3.95 1.78
CA SER A 64 20.72 -3.84 2.37
C SER A 64 20.71 -3.52 3.88
N ASP A 65 19.67 -2.84 4.37
CA ASP A 65 19.55 -2.43 5.77
C ASP A 65 18.98 -3.50 6.70
N PHE A 66 18.37 -4.59 6.20
CA PHE A 66 17.89 -5.62 7.14
C PHE A 66 19.01 -6.57 7.56
N GLN A 67 19.02 -6.88 8.86
CA GLN A 67 19.97 -7.80 9.44
C GLN A 67 19.63 -9.26 9.08
N GLU A 68 20.66 -10.11 8.98
CA GLU A 68 20.53 -11.57 8.83
C GLU A 68 19.81 -12.04 7.54
N ILE A 69 19.73 -11.21 6.51
CA ILE A 69 19.19 -11.60 5.21
C ILE A 69 20.20 -12.43 4.41
N LYS A 70 19.71 -13.47 3.74
CA LYS A 70 20.41 -14.13 2.63
C LYS A 70 19.83 -13.62 1.31
N ILE A 71 20.57 -12.74 0.63
CA ILE A 71 20.19 -12.20 -0.68
C ILE A 71 20.81 -13.06 -1.78
N MET A 72 19.99 -13.49 -2.73
CA MET A 72 20.36 -14.21 -3.94
C MET A 72 19.93 -13.36 -5.14
N HIS A 73 20.86 -13.17 -6.08
CA HIS A 73 20.63 -12.33 -7.26
C HIS A 73 19.87 -13.04 -8.38
N GLU A 74 19.74 -14.35 -8.27
CA GLU A 74 19.09 -15.22 -9.24
C GLU A 74 18.36 -16.37 -8.54
N PHE A 75 17.40 -16.96 -9.24
CA PHE A 75 16.74 -18.18 -8.79
C PHE A 75 17.66 -19.38 -8.95
N ASN A 76 17.79 -20.18 -7.89
CA ASN A 76 18.70 -21.32 -7.87
C ASN A 76 18.04 -22.55 -7.24
N ASP A 77 17.83 -23.60 -8.04
CA ASP A 77 17.17 -24.84 -7.64
C ASP A 77 17.81 -25.51 -6.44
N ASN A 78 19.15 -25.62 -6.43
CA ASN A 78 19.87 -26.25 -5.32
C ASN A 78 19.64 -25.46 -4.04
N LYS A 79 19.61 -24.12 -4.15
CA LYS A 79 19.38 -23.29 -2.98
C LYS A 79 17.96 -23.44 -2.45
N ILE A 80 16.97 -23.53 -3.32
CA ILE A 80 15.59 -23.80 -2.91
C ILE A 80 15.48 -25.19 -2.25
N ALA A 81 16.12 -26.21 -2.81
CA ALA A 81 16.14 -27.55 -2.23
C ALA A 81 16.71 -27.55 -0.80
N GLU A 82 17.81 -26.81 -0.56
CA GLU A 82 18.36 -26.60 0.78
C GLU A 82 17.35 -25.91 1.72
N ILE A 83 16.68 -24.86 1.24
CA ILE A 83 15.68 -24.12 2.04
C ILE A 83 14.51 -25.03 2.44
N LEU A 84 14.04 -25.88 1.52
CA LEU A 84 12.90 -26.78 1.76
C LEU A 84 13.18 -27.77 2.91
N VAL A 85 14.42 -28.22 3.09
CA VAL A 85 14.78 -29.18 4.16
C VAL A 85 15.04 -28.53 5.52
N GLU A 86 15.08 -27.20 5.63
CA GLU A 86 15.23 -26.52 6.93
C GLU A 86 14.00 -26.72 7.83
N ASN A 87 14.20 -26.93 9.14
CA ASN A 87 13.11 -27.26 10.07
C ASN A 87 12.53 -26.06 10.85
N ASN A 88 12.92 -24.84 10.51
CA ASN A 88 12.43 -23.59 11.11
C ASN A 88 11.40 -22.88 10.20
N ASN A 89 10.76 -21.83 10.74
CA ASN A 89 9.99 -20.91 9.91
C ASN A 89 10.92 -20.23 8.90
N LYS A 90 10.39 -19.90 7.73
CA LYS A 90 11.14 -19.33 6.61
C LYS A 90 10.30 -18.25 5.96
N ILE A 91 10.97 -17.18 5.54
CA ILE A 91 10.35 -16.16 4.69
C ILE A 91 11.14 -16.13 3.39
N ILE A 92 10.44 -16.31 2.27
CA ILE A 92 11.02 -16.25 0.94
C ILE A 92 10.37 -15.08 0.19
N ILE A 93 11.20 -14.14 -0.26
CA ILE A 93 10.78 -12.97 -1.03
C ILE A 93 11.31 -13.10 -2.46
N PHE A 94 10.45 -12.96 -3.46
CA PHE A 94 10.83 -12.82 -4.87
C PHE A 94 10.54 -11.39 -5.34
N ASP A 95 11.58 -10.62 -5.64
CA ASP A 95 11.47 -9.23 -6.09
C ASP A 95 12.16 -9.03 -7.45
N GLY A 96 11.36 -8.90 -8.51
CA GLY A 96 11.90 -8.66 -9.86
C GLY A 96 12.51 -9.88 -10.55
N ILE A 97 12.48 -11.07 -9.95
CA ILE A 97 13.00 -12.33 -10.56
C ILE A 97 11.88 -13.11 -11.30
N ILE A 98 10.80 -12.46 -11.74
CA ILE A 98 9.72 -13.19 -12.43
C ILE A 98 10.11 -13.44 -13.89
N ASP A 99 10.94 -14.46 -14.11
CA ASP A 99 11.29 -14.96 -15.43
C ASP A 99 10.46 -16.22 -15.78
N THR A 100 10.33 -16.45 -17.07
CA THR A 100 9.82 -17.64 -17.75
C THR A 100 10.24 -18.98 -17.12
N ASN A 101 11.34 -18.98 -16.35
CA ASN A 101 11.88 -20.11 -15.60
C ASN A 101 10.95 -20.68 -14.51
N PHE A 102 10.07 -19.87 -13.91
CA PHE A 102 9.24 -20.36 -12.78
C PHE A 102 8.05 -21.21 -13.18
N LYS A 103 7.54 -21.03 -14.41
CA LYS A 103 6.30 -21.68 -14.84
C LYS A 103 6.39 -23.21 -14.80
N ASN A 104 7.57 -23.75 -15.09
CA ASN A 104 7.82 -25.19 -15.18
C ASN A 104 8.79 -25.70 -14.12
N ASN A 105 9.16 -24.88 -13.14
CA ASN A 105 10.10 -25.28 -12.10
C ASN A 105 9.36 -25.99 -10.96
N ASP A 106 9.75 -27.23 -10.68
CA ASP A 106 9.10 -28.07 -9.66
C ASP A 106 9.31 -27.53 -8.24
N TYR A 107 10.49 -26.97 -7.94
CA TYR A 107 10.78 -26.37 -6.63
C TYR A 107 9.95 -25.10 -6.38
N PHE A 108 9.81 -24.24 -7.37
CA PHE A 108 8.94 -23.06 -7.26
C PHE A 108 7.47 -23.46 -7.06
N ARG A 109 6.99 -24.46 -7.82
CA ARG A 109 5.65 -25.01 -7.65
C ARG A 109 5.45 -25.59 -6.25
N GLU A 110 6.43 -26.32 -5.74
CA GLU A 110 6.40 -26.88 -4.39
C GLU A 110 6.29 -25.78 -3.33
N ILE A 111 7.09 -24.71 -3.41
CA ILE A 111 6.98 -23.56 -2.48
C ILE A 111 5.59 -22.92 -2.58
N LEU A 112 5.09 -22.67 -3.79
CA LEU A 112 3.83 -21.97 -3.98
C LEU A 112 2.61 -22.81 -3.52
N LEU A 113 2.63 -24.11 -3.78
CA LEU A 113 1.52 -25.01 -3.49
C LEU A 113 1.56 -25.56 -2.06
N CYS A 114 2.76 -25.87 -1.55
CA CYS A 114 2.98 -26.58 -0.28
C CYS A 114 3.71 -25.72 0.76
N GLY A 115 3.96 -24.43 0.51
CA GLY A 115 4.76 -23.56 1.38
C GLY A 115 4.37 -23.59 2.86
N GLN A 116 3.08 -23.58 3.17
CA GLN A 116 2.59 -23.66 4.55
C GLN A 116 3.01 -24.96 5.27
N GLN A 117 3.05 -26.10 4.55
CA GLN A 117 3.51 -27.38 5.11
C GLN A 117 5.01 -27.34 5.44
N HIS A 118 5.77 -26.56 4.67
CA HIS A 118 7.20 -26.32 4.85
C HIS A 118 7.51 -25.14 5.80
N ARG A 119 6.49 -24.55 6.43
CA ARG A 119 6.58 -23.34 7.27
C ARG A 119 7.24 -22.16 6.53
N ILE A 120 6.81 -21.96 5.28
CA ILE A 120 7.29 -20.88 4.41
C ILE A 120 6.19 -19.83 4.25
N THR A 121 6.48 -18.62 4.71
CA THR A 121 5.82 -17.40 4.20
C THR A 121 6.43 -17.06 2.84
N LEU A 122 5.59 -16.93 1.82
CA LEU A 122 6.02 -16.58 0.47
C LEU A 122 5.54 -15.16 0.14
N ILE A 123 6.44 -14.28 -0.25
CA ILE A 123 6.10 -12.92 -0.74
C ILE A 123 6.61 -12.81 -2.18
N ILE A 124 5.72 -12.52 -3.11
CA ILE A 124 6.10 -12.24 -4.51
C ILE A 124 5.74 -10.82 -4.85
N ILE A 125 6.72 -10.05 -5.32
CA ILE A 125 6.55 -8.70 -5.83
C ILE A 125 6.55 -8.72 -7.34
N ALA A 126 5.42 -8.34 -7.93
CA ALA A 126 5.23 -8.22 -9.36
C ALA A 126 5.01 -6.76 -9.75
N GLN A 127 5.52 -6.39 -10.93
CA GLN A 127 5.16 -5.12 -11.54
C GLN A 127 3.73 -5.16 -12.12
N TYR A 128 3.36 -6.31 -12.68
CA TYR A 128 2.10 -6.52 -13.37
C TYR A 128 1.53 -7.89 -13.00
N ILE A 129 0.21 -8.02 -12.95
CA ILE A 129 -0.45 -9.33 -12.77
C ILE A 129 -0.12 -10.30 -13.91
N SER A 130 0.19 -9.79 -15.11
CA SER A 130 0.60 -10.58 -16.28
C SER A 130 1.94 -11.29 -16.09
N SER A 131 2.81 -10.78 -15.21
CA SER A 131 4.06 -11.45 -14.84
C SER A 131 3.81 -12.78 -14.14
N ILE A 132 2.68 -12.91 -13.43
CA ILE A 132 2.30 -14.15 -12.75
C ILE A 132 1.43 -15.02 -13.67
N SER A 133 1.87 -16.27 -13.87
CA SER A 133 1.11 -17.27 -14.63
C SER A 133 -0.28 -17.49 -14.02
N LYS A 134 -1.31 -17.63 -14.87
CA LYS A 134 -2.72 -17.76 -14.43
C LYS A 134 -2.93 -18.88 -13.41
N ASP A 135 -2.26 -20.01 -13.60
CA ASP A 135 -2.36 -21.18 -12.73
C ASP A 135 -1.88 -20.90 -11.30
N PHE A 136 -0.98 -19.93 -11.13
CA PHE A 136 -0.38 -19.55 -9.86
C PHE A 136 -1.17 -18.49 -9.11
N ARG A 137 -1.88 -17.61 -9.83
CA ARG A 137 -2.59 -16.47 -9.20
C ARG A 137 -3.59 -16.91 -8.14
N SER A 138 -4.30 -18.01 -8.38
CA SER A 138 -5.30 -18.55 -7.43
C SER A 138 -4.71 -19.06 -6.11
N LYS A 139 -3.38 -19.19 -6.00
CA LYS A 139 -2.69 -19.79 -4.85
C LYS A 139 -2.28 -18.77 -3.80
N PHE A 140 -2.36 -17.48 -4.08
CA PHE A 140 -2.07 -16.45 -3.09
C PHE A 140 -3.24 -16.27 -2.12
N ASP A 141 -2.91 -16.12 -0.86
CA ASP A 141 -3.83 -15.92 0.26
C ASP A 141 -4.21 -14.44 0.38
N TYR A 142 -3.24 -13.55 0.15
CA TYR A 142 -3.43 -12.10 0.17
C TYR A 142 -2.84 -11.45 -1.08
N ILE A 143 -3.58 -10.52 -1.68
CA ILE A 143 -3.14 -9.78 -2.86
C ILE A 143 -3.20 -8.29 -2.56
N PHE A 144 -2.04 -7.66 -2.44
CA PHE A 144 -1.88 -6.22 -2.27
C PHE A 144 -1.74 -5.56 -3.64
N ILE A 145 -2.56 -4.55 -3.91
CA ILE A 145 -2.63 -3.89 -5.20
C ILE A 145 -2.49 -2.37 -5.01
N PHE A 146 -1.44 -1.79 -5.60
CA PHE A 146 -1.14 -0.36 -5.56
C PHE A 146 -1.79 0.42 -6.72
N GLN A 147 -1.71 1.75 -6.68
CA GLN A 147 -2.45 2.67 -7.57
C GLN A 147 -2.12 2.56 -9.06
N ASP A 148 -0.95 2.05 -9.42
CA ASP A 148 -0.38 2.25 -10.76
C ASP A 148 -0.96 1.33 -11.86
N ASN A 149 -2.10 0.68 -11.60
CA ASN A 149 -2.70 -0.30 -12.49
C ASN A 149 -3.58 0.36 -13.56
N THR A 150 -3.40 -0.05 -14.81
CA THR A 150 -4.29 0.31 -15.91
C THR A 150 -5.64 -0.41 -15.77
N GLU A 151 -6.69 0.11 -16.39
CA GLU A 151 -8.00 -0.55 -16.42
C GLU A 151 -7.93 -2.01 -16.93
N LYS A 152 -7.09 -2.28 -17.94
CA LYS A 152 -6.85 -3.64 -18.46
C LYS A 152 -6.21 -4.56 -17.42
N GLU A 153 -5.29 -4.05 -16.61
CA GLU A 153 -4.66 -4.81 -15.52
C GLU A 153 -5.67 -5.08 -14.40
N LEU A 154 -6.52 -4.10 -14.06
CA LEU A 154 -7.61 -4.27 -13.11
C LEU A 154 -8.65 -5.29 -13.60
N MET A 155 -8.97 -5.29 -14.89
CA MET A 155 -9.84 -6.30 -15.49
C MET A 155 -9.24 -7.71 -15.35
N GLN A 156 -7.93 -7.87 -15.56
CA GLN A 156 -7.28 -9.17 -15.36
C GLN A 156 -7.28 -9.62 -13.89
N ILE A 157 -7.09 -8.69 -12.94
CA ILE A 157 -7.19 -8.95 -11.50
C ILE A 157 -8.63 -9.38 -11.16
N TYR A 158 -9.62 -8.63 -11.64
CA TYR A 158 -11.03 -8.94 -11.47
C TYR A 158 -11.39 -10.31 -12.03
N ASP A 159 -11.01 -10.63 -13.27
CA ASP A 159 -11.28 -11.93 -13.90
C ASP A 159 -10.65 -13.09 -13.11
N THR A 160 -9.49 -12.84 -12.49
CA THR A 160 -8.74 -13.85 -11.73
C THR A 160 -9.37 -14.11 -10.36
N TYR A 161 -9.75 -13.07 -9.63
CA TYR A 161 -10.13 -13.17 -8.23
C TYR A 161 -11.63 -13.04 -7.97
N ARG A 162 -12.35 -12.41 -8.90
CA ARG A 162 -13.80 -12.22 -8.98
C ARG A 162 -14.46 -12.04 -7.61
N THR A 163 -14.09 -10.95 -6.94
CA THR A 163 -14.56 -10.62 -5.59
C THR A 163 -16.01 -10.12 -5.57
N VAL A 164 -16.47 -9.53 -6.68
CA VAL A 164 -17.83 -9.01 -6.87
C VAL A 164 -18.41 -9.54 -8.19
N SER A 165 -19.73 -9.45 -8.35
CA SER A 165 -20.41 -10.02 -9.53
C SER A 165 -20.16 -9.24 -10.83
N ASP A 166 -19.91 -7.93 -10.72
CA ASP A 166 -19.80 -7.00 -11.84
C ASP A 166 -18.50 -6.18 -11.80
N PHE A 167 -17.89 -5.98 -12.97
CA PHE A 167 -16.61 -5.29 -13.09
C PHE A 167 -16.72 -3.79 -12.78
N GLU A 168 -17.83 -3.15 -13.13
CA GLU A 168 -18.01 -1.71 -12.88
C GLU A 168 -18.02 -1.43 -11.37
N GLN A 169 -18.70 -2.29 -10.60
CA GLN A 169 -18.68 -2.22 -9.13
C GLN A 169 -17.27 -2.42 -8.57
N PHE A 170 -16.53 -3.40 -9.08
CA PHE A 170 -15.14 -3.63 -8.68
C PHE A 170 -14.27 -2.40 -8.96
N TYR A 171 -14.34 -1.88 -10.18
CA TYR A 171 -13.53 -0.75 -10.64
C TYR A 171 -13.82 0.51 -9.82
N ASN A 172 -15.08 0.84 -9.57
CA ASN A 172 -15.48 1.98 -8.77
C ASN A 172 -15.03 1.84 -7.31
N LEU A 173 -15.24 0.66 -6.71
CA LEU A 173 -14.80 0.36 -5.34
C LEU A 173 -13.29 0.50 -5.22
N PHE A 174 -12.56 -0.11 -6.14
CA PHE A 174 -11.11 -0.13 -6.15
C PHE A 174 -10.50 1.26 -6.33
N ASN A 175 -10.99 2.03 -7.31
CA ASN A 175 -10.54 3.41 -7.50
C ASN A 175 -10.81 4.27 -6.28
N THR A 176 -11.93 4.05 -5.59
CA THR A 176 -12.26 4.78 -4.38
C THR A 176 -11.35 4.42 -3.20
N ILE A 177 -10.98 3.15 -3.04
CA ILE A 177 -9.96 2.76 -2.05
C ILE A 177 -8.64 3.44 -2.37
N ILE A 178 -8.19 3.29 -3.61
CA ILE A 178 -6.87 3.71 -4.03
C ILE A 178 -6.70 5.23 -4.06
N SER A 179 -7.76 5.98 -4.37
CA SER A 179 -7.71 7.45 -4.32
C SER A 179 -7.46 7.98 -2.90
N ASN A 180 -7.78 7.18 -1.87
CA ASN A 180 -7.75 7.61 -0.47
C ASN A 180 -6.72 6.85 0.39
N CYS A 181 -6.07 5.80 -0.15
CA CYS A 181 -5.22 4.88 0.61
C CYS A 181 -3.92 4.53 -0.14
N CYS A 182 -3.02 3.76 0.48
CA CYS A 182 -1.80 3.29 -0.17
C CYS A 182 -2.06 2.12 -1.12
N ALA A 183 -2.84 1.13 -0.69
CA ALA A 183 -3.12 -0.08 -1.44
C ALA A 183 -4.50 -0.66 -1.09
N ALA A 184 -5.07 -1.40 -2.03
CA ALA A 184 -6.20 -2.29 -1.78
C ALA A 184 -5.67 -3.71 -1.50
N ILE A 185 -6.30 -4.43 -0.57
CA ILE A 185 -6.01 -5.84 -0.31
C ILE A 185 -7.21 -6.69 -0.68
N LEU A 186 -6.95 -7.78 -1.38
CA LEU A 186 -7.89 -8.89 -1.54
C LEU A 186 -7.48 -10.02 -0.60
N ASP A 187 -8.36 -10.36 0.35
CA ASP A 187 -8.24 -11.53 1.23
C ASP A 187 -8.95 -12.73 0.59
N LYS A 188 -8.20 -13.81 0.35
CA LYS A 188 -8.69 -15.07 -0.22
C LYS A 188 -8.82 -16.19 0.79
N THR A 189 -8.50 -15.95 2.04
CA THR A 189 -8.57 -16.94 3.13
C THR A 189 -10.00 -17.13 3.64
N GLN A 190 -10.87 -16.14 3.43
CA GLN A 190 -12.26 -16.17 3.87
C GLN A 190 -13.21 -16.73 2.80
N TYR A 191 -13.96 -17.77 3.16
CA TYR A 191 -15.03 -18.35 2.33
C TYR A 191 -16.37 -17.64 2.62
N THR A 192 -16.50 -16.40 2.13
CA THR A 192 -17.71 -15.59 2.29
C THR A 192 -18.02 -14.81 1.02
N ASP A 193 -19.29 -14.55 0.71
CA ASP A 193 -19.66 -13.68 -0.41
C ASP A 193 -19.70 -12.18 -0.01
N ASP A 194 -19.49 -11.89 1.27
CA ASP A 194 -19.43 -10.53 1.80
C ASP A 194 -18.16 -9.80 1.34
N ILE A 195 -18.36 -8.68 0.65
CA ILE A 195 -17.29 -7.84 0.07
C ILE A 195 -16.45 -7.19 1.17
N ASP A 196 -17.09 -6.75 2.25
CA ASP A 196 -16.51 -6.09 3.43
C ASP A 196 -15.54 -6.99 4.24
N LYS A 197 -15.58 -8.31 3.96
CA LYS A 197 -14.68 -9.31 4.55
C LYS A 197 -13.61 -9.81 3.58
N LYS A 198 -13.66 -9.39 2.32
CA LYS A 198 -12.76 -9.80 1.24
C LYS A 198 -11.87 -8.68 0.74
N ILE A 199 -12.34 -7.44 0.83
CA ILE A 199 -11.64 -6.28 0.31
C ILE A 199 -11.38 -5.32 1.46
N PHE A 200 -10.11 -4.95 1.60
CA PHE A 200 -9.63 -4.05 2.63
C PHE A 200 -8.78 -2.94 2.01
N TYR A 201 -8.50 -1.90 2.77
CA TYR A 201 -7.48 -0.91 2.42
C TYR A 201 -6.29 -1.01 3.37
N TYR A 202 -5.11 -0.59 2.89
CA TYR A 202 -3.90 -0.47 3.70
C TYR A 202 -3.29 0.93 3.54
N GLY A 203 -2.79 1.46 4.66
CA GLY A 203 -2.17 2.78 4.75
C GLY A 203 -3.05 3.85 5.39
N MET A 204 -2.49 5.05 5.56
CA MET A 204 -3.17 6.15 6.23
C MET A 204 -4.34 6.66 5.40
N PHE A 205 -5.54 6.51 5.96
CA PHE A 205 -6.81 6.97 5.41
C PHE A 205 -7.06 8.42 5.81
N ASP A 206 -7.24 9.33 4.84
CA ASP A 206 -7.64 10.70 5.14
C ASP A 206 -9.14 10.71 5.54
N LYS A 207 -9.39 10.70 6.86
CA LYS A 207 -10.74 10.51 7.46
C LYS A 207 -11.74 11.63 7.14
N SER A 208 -11.34 12.69 6.42
CA SER A 208 -12.24 13.78 6.04
C SER A 208 -13.24 13.40 4.95
N ASN A 209 -13.06 12.27 4.26
CA ASN A 209 -13.95 11.82 3.19
C ASN A 209 -14.51 10.40 3.41
N ASN A 210 -15.80 10.36 3.74
CA ASN A 210 -16.81 9.39 3.27
C ASN A 210 -17.12 8.09 4.04
N VAL A 211 -18.44 7.96 4.30
CA VAL A 211 -19.22 6.73 4.14
C VAL A 211 -19.40 6.47 2.64
N LEU A 212 -19.10 5.27 2.16
CA LEU A 212 -19.26 4.89 0.75
C LEU A 212 -20.65 4.29 0.48
N ASN A 213 -21.48 5.02 -0.27
CA ASN A 213 -22.76 4.52 -0.77
C ASN A 213 -22.55 3.89 -2.15
N VAL A 214 -22.51 2.56 -2.23
CA VAL A 214 -22.52 1.83 -3.51
C VAL A 214 -23.94 1.32 -3.75
N SER A 215 -24.69 2.01 -4.61
CA SER A 215 -26.00 1.53 -5.07
C SER A 215 -25.83 0.60 -6.27
N SER A 216 -26.19 -0.66 -6.13
CA SER A 216 -26.44 -1.53 -7.28
C SER A 216 -27.84 -1.23 -7.80
N ASP A 217 -27.96 -0.47 -8.89
CA ASP A 217 -29.06 -0.62 -9.87
C ASP A 217 -28.74 0.15 -11.15
N SER A 218 -29.14 -0.45 -12.27
CA SER A 218 -28.93 -0.04 -13.65
C SER A 218 -29.47 1.36 -13.96
N GLY A 219 -28.60 2.25 -14.44
CA GLY A 219 -28.97 3.46 -15.17
C GLY A 219 -29.08 4.74 -14.34
N GLN A 220 -28.18 5.68 -14.66
CA GLN A 220 -28.10 7.07 -14.21
C GLN A 220 -27.58 7.31 -12.77
N LEU A 221 -26.28 7.60 -12.68
CA LEU A 221 -25.63 8.19 -11.51
C LEU A 221 -26.06 9.66 -11.33
N LYS A 222 -26.65 9.98 -10.17
CA LYS A 222 -26.67 11.33 -9.60
C LYS A 222 -26.01 11.29 -8.23
N SER A 223 -24.94 12.08 -8.06
CA SER A 223 -24.37 12.38 -6.76
C SER A 223 -25.16 13.52 -6.13
N GLU A 224 -25.92 13.24 -5.07
CA GLU A 224 -26.47 14.28 -4.20
C GLU A 224 -25.72 14.27 -2.86
N LEU A 225 -25.05 15.38 -2.58
CA LEU A 225 -24.43 15.70 -1.29
C LEU A 225 -25.55 16.11 -0.31
N VAL A 226 -25.84 15.27 0.68
CA VAL A 226 -26.68 15.65 1.81
C VAL A 226 -25.77 16.00 2.98
N SER A 227 -25.74 17.29 3.35
CA SER A 227 -25.07 17.79 4.54
C SER A 227 -25.93 17.53 5.79
N VAL A 228 -25.33 16.93 6.83
CA VAL A 228 -25.93 16.89 8.18
C VAL A 228 -24.90 17.37 9.21
N THR A 229 -25.45 18.16 10.13
CA THR A 229 -24.93 19.08 11.14
C THR A 229 -24.02 18.51 12.22
N THR A 230 -23.03 19.30 12.68
CA THR A 230 -22.35 19.10 13.96
C THR A 230 -23.03 19.88 15.09
N PHE A 231 -23.26 19.20 16.22
CA PHE A 231 -23.58 19.78 17.52
C PHE A 231 -22.30 20.11 18.31
N ASP A 232 -22.27 21.31 18.89
CA ASP A 232 -21.69 21.82 20.14
C ASP A 232 -20.61 21.00 20.87
N ASP A 233 -19.41 21.56 21.10
CA ASP A 233 -19.14 22.53 22.19
C ASP A 233 -17.63 22.67 22.42
N CYS A 234 -17.13 23.91 22.43
CA CYS A 234 -16.28 24.50 23.49
C CYS A 234 -15.49 25.70 22.95
N SER A 235 -15.89 26.84 23.49
CA SER A 235 -15.36 28.20 23.36
C SER A 235 -13.87 28.36 23.69
N ASN A 236 -13.19 29.24 22.94
CA ASN A 236 -12.46 30.35 23.54
C ASN A 236 -12.27 31.51 22.55
N HIS A 237 -12.45 32.71 23.07
CA HIS A 237 -12.44 34.01 22.41
C HIS A 237 -11.23 34.28 21.50
N ILE A 238 -11.47 34.89 20.33
CA ILE A 238 -10.73 36.04 19.78
C ILE A 238 -11.69 36.87 18.90
N SER A 239 -11.48 38.18 18.94
CA SER A 239 -12.33 39.28 18.47
C SER A 239 -12.44 39.44 16.96
N GLN A 240 -13.62 39.93 16.52
CA GLN A 240 -13.98 40.34 15.17
C GLN A 240 -13.10 41.47 14.59
N ASN A 241 -12.79 41.40 13.29
CA ASN A 241 -13.13 42.47 12.34
C ASN A 241 -13.05 42.00 10.87
N TYR A 242 -14.05 42.43 10.11
CA TYR A 242 -14.41 41.98 8.77
C TYR A 242 -13.58 42.64 7.65
N SER A 243 -13.51 41.95 6.51
CA SER A 243 -13.16 42.44 5.16
C SER A 243 -11.72 42.87 4.89
N SER A 244 -10.81 41.91 4.73
CA SER A 244 -9.75 41.85 3.71
C SER A 244 -8.89 40.61 3.95
N GLY A 245 -8.49 39.91 2.88
CA GLY A 245 -7.90 38.58 2.92
C GLY A 245 -6.70 38.43 3.86
N LEU A 246 -6.55 37.22 4.40
CA LEU A 246 -5.44 36.85 5.29
C LEU A 246 -4.22 36.56 4.41
N ASN A 247 -3.17 37.39 4.52
CA ASN A 247 -1.90 37.20 3.83
C ASN A 247 -0.90 36.53 4.78
N ILE A 248 -0.57 35.27 4.49
CA ILE A 248 0.49 34.55 5.20
C ILE A 248 1.74 34.59 4.31
N SER A 249 2.77 35.29 4.77
CA SER A 249 4.09 35.30 4.14
C SER A 249 5.12 34.59 5.02
N TYR A 250 5.71 33.52 4.49
CA TYR A 250 6.87 32.86 5.10
C TYR A 250 8.11 33.15 4.27
N PHE A 251 9.17 33.62 4.92
CA PHE A 251 10.45 33.93 4.29
C PHE A 251 11.57 33.19 5.03
N ASP A 252 12.29 32.32 4.32
CA ASP A 252 13.52 31.70 4.83
C ASP A 252 14.72 32.20 4.02
N ASN A 253 15.50 33.07 4.66
CA ASN A 253 16.67 33.73 4.06
C ASN A 253 17.82 32.75 3.73
N ASN A 254 17.81 31.54 4.31
CA ASN A 254 18.86 30.55 4.06
C ASN A 254 18.62 29.73 2.79
N TYR A 255 17.38 29.70 2.29
CA TYR A 255 16.98 28.88 1.13
C TYR A 255 16.19 29.65 0.06
N ASN A 256 16.06 30.97 0.17
CA ASN A 256 15.32 31.86 -0.75
C ASN A 256 13.89 31.36 -1.05
N LEU A 257 13.20 30.81 -0.06
CA LEU A 257 11.80 30.41 -0.19
C LEU A 257 10.89 31.54 0.28
N SER A 258 10.00 31.97 -0.61
CA SER A 258 8.91 32.90 -0.29
C SER A 258 7.59 32.27 -0.70
N LEU A 259 6.59 32.36 0.16
CA LEU A 259 5.25 31.85 -0.11
C LEU A 259 4.23 32.88 0.36
N SER A 260 3.38 33.34 -0.55
CA SER A 260 2.27 34.24 -0.28
C SER A 260 0.96 33.54 -0.63
N LEU A 261 0.08 33.39 0.35
CA LEU A 261 -1.26 32.85 0.15
C LEU A 261 -2.28 33.93 0.46
N ASN A 262 -3.09 34.25 -0.55
CA ASN A 262 -4.27 35.12 -0.41
C ASN A 262 -5.50 34.23 -0.26
N MET A 263 -5.99 34.09 0.96
CA MET A 263 -7.23 33.36 1.24
C MET A 263 -8.38 34.36 1.37
N ILE A 264 -9.36 34.25 0.46
CA ILE A 264 -10.57 35.09 0.45
C ILE A 264 -11.70 34.28 1.09
N ASN A 265 -12.37 34.87 2.10
CA ASN A 265 -13.56 34.31 2.77
C ASN A 265 -13.38 32.97 3.50
N VAL A 266 -12.35 32.83 4.34
CA VAL A 266 -12.33 31.77 5.36
C VAL A 266 -12.61 32.39 6.72
N ASN A 267 -13.87 32.35 7.15
CA ASN A 267 -14.34 32.96 8.41
C ASN A 267 -14.21 32.03 9.63
N ASN A 268 -13.36 31.00 9.55
CA ASN A 268 -13.21 30.03 10.63
C ASN A 268 -11.73 29.83 10.97
N ASP A 269 -11.31 30.42 12.09
CA ASP A 269 -9.93 30.39 12.58
C ASP A 269 -9.39 28.97 12.79
N SER A 270 -10.26 28.02 13.11
CA SER A 270 -9.87 26.61 13.26
C SER A 270 -9.45 26.00 11.93
N ILE A 271 -10.14 26.36 10.84
CA ILE A 271 -9.81 25.91 9.48
C ILE A 271 -8.53 26.58 9.00
N VAL A 272 -8.35 27.87 9.26
CA VAL A 272 -7.12 28.59 8.92
C VAL A 272 -5.92 27.98 9.65
N LYS A 273 -6.07 27.66 10.94
CA LYS A 273 -5.02 27.01 11.73
C LYS A 273 -4.69 25.63 11.20
N LEU A 274 -5.70 24.80 10.91
CA LEU A 274 -5.50 23.45 10.38
C LEU A 274 -4.77 23.48 9.02
N ILE A 275 -5.20 24.37 8.11
CA ILE A 275 -4.56 24.55 6.80
C ILE A 275 -3.11 25.02 6.96
N THR A 276 -2.87 25.95 7.88
CA THR A 276 -1.52 26.46 8.16
C THR A 276 -0.61 25.37 8.71
N GLU A 277 -1.08 24.57 9.67
CA GLU A 277 -0.33 23.44 10.23
C GLU A 277 -0.04 22.37 9.18
N HIS A 278 -1.01 22.08 8.31
CA HIS A 278 -0.82 21.10 7.24
C HIS A 278 0.20 21.58 6.20
N ILE A 279 0.15 22.85 5.79
CA ILE A 279 1.12 23.45 4.87
C ILE A 279 2.54 23.46 5.49
N LEU A 280 2.66 23.78 6.79
CA LEU A 280 3.94 23.72 7.49
C LEU A 280 4.50 22.30 7.56
N SER A 281 3.66 21.29 7.74
CA SER A 281 4.08 19.88 7.75
C SER A 281 4.63 19.42 6.40
N ILE A 282 3.97 19.79 5.30
CA ILE A 282 4.42 19.49 3.93
C ILE A 282 5.79 20.16 3.66
N LYS A 283 5.97 21.40 4.10
CA LYS A 283 7.25 22.13 3.97
C LYS A 283 8.39 21.51 4.77
N LYS A 284 8.10 20.95 5.95
CA LYS A 284 9.12 20.25 6.76
C LYS A 284 9.64 19.01 6.03
N ILE A 285 8.74 18.25 5.40
CA ILE A 285 9.08 17.08 4.58
C ILE A 285 9.95 17.48 3.37
N GLU A 286 9.59 18.57 2.69
CA GLU A 286 10.35 19.09 1.54
C GLU A 286 11.76 19.56 1.93
N LEU A 287 11.92 20.18 3.11
CA LEU A 287 13.22 20.57 3.67
C LEU A 287 14.09 19.37 4.05
N GLU A 288 13.50 18.31 4.62
CA GLU A 288 14.22 17.08 4.94
C GLU A 288 14.72 16.37 3.67
N LYS A 289 13.92 16.38 2.60
CA LYS A 289 14.31 15.88 1.28
C LYS A 289 15.52 16.64 0.71
N ILE A 290 15.51 17.98 0.76
CA ILE A 290 16.64 18.80 0.29
C ILE A 290 17.91 18.57 1.13
N LYS A 291 17.77 18.40 2.45
CA LYS A 291 18.92 18.07 3.33
C LYS A 291 19.52 16.72 2.97
N TYR A 292 18.67 15.73 2.72
CA TYR A 292 19.09 14.39 2.29
C TYR A 292 19.85 14.44 0.96
N GLU A 293 19.30 15.11 -0.06
CA GLU A 293 19.95 15.24 -1.38
C GLU A 293 21.32 15.94 -1.29
N LYS A 294 21.44 17.00 -0.46
CA LYS A 294 22.73 17.67 -0.23
C LYS A 294 23.74 16.80 0.53
N SER A 295 23.28 15.93 1.43
CA SER A 295 24.17 14.99 2.13
C SER A 295 24.70 13.91 1.19
N CYS A 296 23.87 13.43 0.26
CA CYS A 296 24.27 12.47 -0.76
C CYS A 296 25.28 13.04 -1.77
N LEU A 297 25.18 14.35 -2.09
CA LEU A 297 26.14 15.03 -2.96
C LEU A 297 27.50 15.23 -2.29
N LYS A 298 27.56 15.58 -1.00
CA LYS A 298 28.83 15.72 -0.25
C LYS A 298 29.63 14.42 -0.13
N ASN A 299 28.96 13.26 -0.15
CA ASN A 299 29.62 11.95 -0.08
C ASN A 299 30.15 11.46 -1.44
N LYS A 300 29.85 12.14 -2.54
CA LYS A 300 30.40 11.82 -3.87
C LYS A 300 31.73 12.52 -4.18
N ASP A 301 32.09 13.57 -3.44
CA ASP A 301 33.31 14.36 -3.66
C ASP A 301 34.52 13.89 -2.80
N ILE A 302 34.42 12.74 -2.12
CA ILE A 302 35.50 12.19 -1.24
C ILE A 302 36.12 10.89 -1.80
N ASN A 303 35.80 10.50 -3.04
CA ASN A 303 36.48 9.40 -3.75
C ASN A 303 37.21 9.88 -5.00
#